data_AF-A0A1A5P639-F1
#
_entry.id   AF-A0A1A5P639-F1
#
_cell.length_a   1.000
_cell.length_b   1.000
_cell.length_c   1.000
_cell.angle_alpha   90.00
_cell.angle_beta   90.00
_cell.angle_gamma   90.00
#
_symmetry.space_group_name_H-M   'P 1'
#
loop_
_entity.id
_entity.type
_entity.pdbx_description
1 polymer ?
#
loop_
_entity_poly.entity_id
_entity_poly.type
_entity_poly.pdbx_seq_one_letter_code
_entity_poly.pdbx_strand_id
1 'polypeptide(L)'
;MTTTGRDLLPTEVEDPSFTTSCGRRIAVRCLRLVPADRPISRVALDVGRERGGVPGTWAALTADEARDLARLLLLHAGLAEGGDASGEPSREGVASF
;
A
#
# COMPACT_ATOMS: atom_id res chain seq x y z
N MET A 1 3.49 -3.96 42.40
CA MET A 1 4.64 -3.44 41.66
C MET A 1 5.05 -4.45 40.61
N THR A 2 4.68 -4.22 39.35
CA THR A 2 5.45 -4.71 38.19
C THR A 2 5.00 -3.92 36.97
N THR A 3 5.77 -2.88 36.70
CA THR A 3 5.90 -2.25 35.39
C THR A 3 6.46 -3.27 34.38
N THR A 4 6.34 -2.95 33.09
CA THR A 4 6.95 -3.55 31.87
C THR A 4 5.87 -4.10 30.94
N GLY A 5 5.73 -3.69 29.69
CA GLY A 5 6.57 -2.78 28.90
C GLY A 5 5.69 -2.06 27.87
N ARG A 6 6.03 -0.80 27.61
CA ARG A 6 5.65 -0.15 26.38
C ARG A 6 6.45 -0.84 25.28
N ASP A 7 5.82 -1.80 24.61
CA ASP A 7 6.22 -2.12 23.25
C ASP A 7 5.90 -0.88 22.41
N LEU A 8 6.96 -0.19 22.00
CA LEU A 8 6.91 0.77 20.92
C LEU A 8 6.55 -0.04 19.68
N LEU A 9 5.25 -0.12 19.38
CA LEU A 9 4.75 -0.56 18.09
C LEU A 9 5.53 0.18 16.99
N PRO A 10 5.86 -0.48 15.88
CA PRO A 10 6.58 0.13 14.76
C PRO A 10 5.90 1.44 14.45
N THR A 11 6.69 2.53 14.36
CA THR A 11 6.25 3.81 13.83
C THR A 11 5.29 3.52 12.69
N GLU A 12 4.00 3.81 12.87
CA GLU A 12 3.03 3.74 11.79
C GLU A 12 3.61 4.65 10.72
N VAL A 13 4.23 4.06 9.71
CA VAL A 13 4.60 4.78 8.51
C VAL A 13 3.23 5.17 7.97
N GLU A 14 2.80 6.39 8.26
CA GLU A 14 1.52 6.89 7.76
C GLU A 14 1.53 6.61 6.25
N ASP A 15 0.56 5.82 5.81
CA ASP A 15 0.44 5.49 4.39
C ASP A 15 0.41 6.81 3.62
N PRO A 16 1.25 6.95 2.58
CA PRO A 16 1.39 8.21 1.87
C PRO A 16 0.02 8.62 1.33
N SER A 17 -0.42 9.78 1.81
CA SER A 17 -1.75 10.30 1.55
C SER A 17 -1.70 11.80 1.38
N PHE A 18 -2.62 12.32 0.57
CA PHE A 18 -2.77 13.76 0.35
C PHE A 18 -4.25 14.13 0.35
N THR A 19 -4.53 15.40 0.61
CA THR A 19 -5.91 15.93 0.56
C THR A 19 -6.05 16.76 -0.70
N THR A 20 -7.07 16.46 -1.48
CA THR A 20 -7.40 17.22 -2.68
C THR A 20 -8.00 18.58 -2.29
N SER A 21 -7.95 19.53 -3.22
CA SER A 21 -8.64 20.82 -3.12
C SER A 21 -10.15 20.70 -2.87
N CYS A 22 -10.79 19.58 -3.25
CA CYS A 22 -12.20 19.30 -2.92
C CYS A 22 -12.41 18.68 -1.52
N GLY A 23 -11.35 18.57 -0.71
CA GLY A 23 -11.40 18.13 0.69
C GLY A 23 -11.50 16.62 0.87
N ARG A 24 -11.19 15.83 -0.16
CA ARG A 24 -11.13 14.36 -0.08
C ARG A 24 -9.70 13.94 0.23
N ARG A 25 -9.52 13.07 1.23
CA ARG A 25 -8.24 12.41 1.48
C ARG A 25 -8.11 11.23 0.52
N ILE A 26 -6.99 11.13 -0.17
CA ILE A 26 -6.63 9.99 -1.00
C ILE A 26 -5.42 9.30 -0.37
N ALA A 27 -5.49 7.99 -0.22
CA ALA A 27 -4.39 7.16 0.28
C ALA A 27 -4.13 5.97 -0.63
N VAL A 28 -2.86 5.62 -0.81
CA VAL A 28 -2.44 4.45 -1.59
C VAL A 28 -1.62 3.53 -0.70
N ARG A 29 -1.88 2.22 -0.75
CA ARG A 29 -1.13 1.23 0.02
C ARG A 29 -0.97 -0.09 -0.72
N CYS A 30 0.04 -0.87 -0.35
CA CYS A 30 0.17 -2.25 -0.79
C CYS A 30 -0.58 -3.20 0.15
N LEU A 31 -1.43 -4.04 -0.42
CA LEU A 31 -2.12 -5.11 0.29
C LEU A 31 -1.59 -6.45 -0.21
N ARG A 32 -1.01 -7.25 0.69
CA ARG A 32 -0.69 -8.65 0.41
C ARG A 32 -1.84 -9.52 0.89
N LEU A 33 -2.49 -10.19 -0.05
CA LEU A 33 -3.47 -11.23 0.24
C LEU A 33 -2.72 -12.57 0.27
N VAL A 34 -3.05 -13.43 1.24
CA VAL A 34 -2.48 -14.79 1.33
C VAL A 34 -3.57 -15.81 0.96
N PRO A 35 -3.73 -16.19 -0.32
CA PRO A 35 -4.42 -17.42 -0.69
C PRO A 35 -3.51 -18.62 -0.45
N ALA A 36 -4.12 -19.81 -0.31
CA ALA A 36 -3.46 -21.05 0.11
C ALA A 36 -2.25 -21.50 -0.74
N ASP A 37 -2.14 -21.09 -2.01
CA ASP A 37 -1.08 -21.58 -2.93
C ASP A 37 -0.18 -20.49 -3.54
N ARG A 38 -0.57 -19.20 -3.54
CA ARG A 38 0.29 -18.12 -4.05
C ARG A 38 -0.14 -16.75 -3.51
N PRO A 39 0.68 -16.07 -2.69
CA PRO A 39 0.35 -14.73 -2.21
C PRO A 39 0.14 -13.78 -3.39
N ILE A 40 -0.90 -12.95 -3.33
CA ILE A 40 -1.19 -11.93 -4.35
C ILE A 40 -0.97 -10.56 -3.72
N SER A 41 0.00 -9.81 -4.26
CA SER A 41 0.19 -8.40 -3.92
C SER A 41 -0.73 -7.53 -4.78
N ARG A 42 -1.40 -6.55 -4.17
CA ARG A 42 -2.26 -5.57 -4.85
C ARG A 42 -1.98 -4.16 -4.36
N VAL A 43 -2.14 -3.17 -5.23
CA VAL A 43 -2.21 -1.76 -4.83
C VAL A 43 -3.67 -1.42 -4.52
N ALA A 44 -3.93 -0.87 -3.34
CA ALA A 44 -5.25 -0.41 -2.93
C ALA A 44 -5.28 1.12 -2.88
N LEU A 45 -6.35 1.70 -3.41
CA LEU A 45 -6.63 3.14 -3.44
C LEU A 45 -7.85 3.42 -2.56
N ASP A 46 -7.67 4.23 -1.52
CA ASP A 46 -8.78 4.80 -0.77
C ASP A 46 -9.07 6.21 -1.28
N VAL A 47 -10.29 6.42 -1.77
CA VAL A 47 -10.80 7.73 -2.17
C VAL A 47 -11.80 8.15 -1.10
N GLY A 48 -11.42 9.13 -0.29
CA GLY A 48 -12.20 9.59 0.84
C GLY A 48 -13.66 9.88 0.50
N ARG A 49 -14.52 9.72 1.52
CA ARG A 49 -15.98 9.82 1.38
C ARG A 49 -16.40 11.05 0.60
N GLU A 50 -17.33 10.83 -0.30
CA GLU A 50 -18.05 11.91 -0.95
C GLU A 50 -18.81 12.75 0.09
N ARG A 51 -18.51 14.05 0.13
CA ARG A 51 -19.24 15.00 0.96
C ARG A 51 -20.46 15.49 0.17
N GLY A 52 -21.62 14.88 0.44
CA GLY A 52 -22.93 15.42 0.02
C GLY A 52 -23.32 15.23 -1.45
N GLY A 53 -22.68 14.31 -2.18
CA GLY A 53 -22.97 14.04 -3.60
C GLY A 53 -23.74 12.75 -3.86
N VAL A 54 -24.20 12.62 -5.10
CA VAL A 54 -24.94 11.45 -5.61
C VAL A 54 -23.94 10.31 -5.90
N PRO A 55 -24.26 9.05 -5.57
CA PRO A 55 -23.43 7.91 -5.94
C PRO A 55 -23.07 7.93 -7.44
N GLY A 56 -21.78 7.78 -7.76
CA GLY A 56 -21.28 7.81 -9.14
C GLY A 56 -20.66 9.13 -9.59
N THR A 57 -20.55 10.13 -8.72
CA THR A 57 -19.81 11.36 -9.02
C THR A 57 -18.30 11.12 -8.94
N TRP A 58 -17.57 11.54 -9.97
CA TRP A 58 -16.12 11.37 -10.07
C TRP A 58 -15.39 12.33 -9.10
N ALA A 59 -14.29 11.87 -8.50
CA ALA A 59 -13.39 12.75 -7.79
C ALA A 59 -12.66 13.65 -8.80
N ALA A 60 -12.78 14.97 -8.64
CA ALA A 60 -12.02 15.92 -9.44
C ALA A 60 -10.63 16.14 -8.81
N LEU A 61 -9.60 16.12 -9.65
CA LEU A 61 -8.22 16.41 -9.31
C LEU A 61 -7.71 17.56 -10.15
N THR A 62 -6.86 18.39 -9.56
CA THR A 62 -6.01 19.29 -10.34
C THR A 62 -4.97 18.46 -11.12
N ALA A 63 -4.33 19.08 -12.12
CA ALA A 63 -3.28 18.41 -12.88
C ALA A 63 -2.10 17.99 -11.99
N ASP A 64 -1.78 18.78 -10.96
CA ASP A 64 -0.68 18.46 -10.03
C ASP A 64 -1.08 17.34 -9.07
N GLU A 65 -2.30 17.38 -8.52
CA GLU A 65 -2.83 16.29 -7.70
C GLU A 65 -2.89 14.96 -8.48
N ALA A 66 -3.23 15.00 -9.76
CA ALA A 66 -3.22 13.82 -10.62
C ALA A 66 -1.81 13.25 -10.85
N ARG A 67 -0.81 14.12 -11.00
CA ARG A 67 0.61 13.71 -11.12
C ARG A 67 1.11 13.10 -9.81
N ASP A 68 0.75 13.68 -8.68
CA ASP A 68 1.14 13.17 -7.37
C ASP A 68 0.49 11.81 -7.10
N LEU A 69 -0.79 11.64 -7.43
CA LEU A 69 -1.45 10.33 -7.37
C LEU A 69 -0.76 9.30 -8.26
N ALA A 70 -0.41 9.66 -9.50
CA ALA A 70 0.28 8.75 -10.41
C ALA A 70 1.64 8.30 -9.86
N ARG A 71 2.42 9.21 -9.26
CA ARG A 71 3.70 8.88 -8.62
C ARG A 71 3.52 7.89 -7.47
N LEU A 72 2.51 8.10 -6.63
CA LEU A 72 2.19 7.18 -5.53
C LEU A 72 1.78 5.80 -6.05
N LEU A 73 0.92 5.74 -7.07
CA LEU A 73 0.49 4.47 -7.67
C LEU A 73 1.67 3.68 -8.25
N LEU A 74 2.58 4.35 -8.98
CA LEU A 74 3.76 3.72 -9.56
C LEU A 74 4.75 3.23 -8.49
N LEU A 75 4.95 4.02 -7.42
CA LEU A 75 5.78 3.61 -6.29
C LEU A 75 5.25 2.33 -5.65
N HIS A 76 3.95 2.28 -5.34
CA HIS A 76 3.34 1.11 -4.71
C HIS A 76 3.24 -0.09 -5.66
N ALA A 77 3.08 0.12 -6.96
CA ALA A 77 3.16 -0.97 -7.94
C ALA A 77 4.53 -1.66 -7.89
N GLY A 78 5.62 -0.89 -7.89
CA GLY A 78 6.98 -1.44 -7.76
C GLY A 78 7.20 -2.21 -6.46
N LEU A 79 6.64 -1.72 -5.34
CA LEU A 79 6.68 -2.44 -4.06
C LEU A 79 5.88 -3.75 -4.08
N ALA A 80 4.72 -3.76 -4.75
CA ALA A 80 3.88 -4.94 -4.89
C ALA A 80 4.57 -6.02 -5.76
N GLU A 81 5.26 -5.60 -6.82
CA GLU A 81 6.03 -6.47 -7.73
C GLU A 81 7.29 -7.04 -7.06
N GLY A 82 8.07 -6.18 -6.37
CA GLY A 82 9.31 -6.60 -5.70
C GLY A 82 9.10 -7.53 -4.51
N GLY A 83 7.89 -7.55 -3.94
CA GLY A 83 7.51 -8.43 -2.84
C GLY A 83 7.43 -9.92 -3.20
N ASP A 84 7.50 -10.30 -4.48
CA ASP A 84 7.51 -11.70 -4.94
C ASP A 84 8.93 -12.31 -5.00
N ALA A 85 9.98 -11.49 -4.85
CA ALA A 85 11.38 -11.94 -4.93
C ALA A 85 11.92 -12.58 -3.64
N SER A 86 11.09 -12.76 -2.60
CA SER A 86 11.45 -13.47 -1.36
C SER A 86 10.89 -14.89 -1.33
N GLY A 87 10.92 -15.58 -2.48
CA GLY A 87 10.81 -17.03 -2.58
C GLY A 87 12.19 -17.61 -2.86
N GLU A 88 12.86 -18.09 -1.79
CA GLU A 88 14.02 -19.01 -1.75
C GLU A 88 15.28 -18.69 -2.59
N PRO A 89 16.47 -18.49 -1.97
CA PRO A 89 17.66 -19.06 -2.56
C PRO A 89 17.51 -20.59 -2.45
N SER A 90 17.23 -21.26 -3.56
CA SER A 90 17.35 -22.70 -3.68
C SER A 90 18.69 -23.12 -3.05
N ARG A 91 18.62 -23.74 -1.87
CA ARG A 91 19.70 -24.61 -1.41
C ARG A 91 19.66 -25.83 -2.31
N GLU A 92 20.15 -25.66 -3.53
CA GLU A 92 20.41 -26.80 -4.39
C GLU A 92 21.59 -27.55 -3.79
N GLY A 93 21.29 -28.79 -3.47
CA GLY A 93 22.03 -29.61 -2.54
C GLY A 93 23.44 -29.90 -3.03
N VAL A 94 24.28 -30.13 -2.02
CA VAL A 94 25.60 -30.73 -2.14
C VAL A 94 25.53 -31.97 -3.05
N ALA A 95 26.13 -31.90 -4.23
CA ALA A 95 26.46 -33.08 -5.01
C ALA A 95 27.88 -33.50 -4.62
N SER A 96 27.96 -34.44 -3.69
CA SER A 96 29.15 -35.26 -3.49
C SER A 96 29.15 -36.38 -4.52
N PHE A 97 30.18 -36.44 -5.37
CA PHE A 97 30.73 -37.66 -5.96
C PHE A 97 32.24 -37.49 -6.11
#